data_AF-A0A914J486-F1
#
_entry.id   AF-A0A914J486-F1
#
_cell.length_a   1.000
_cell.length_b   1.000
_cell.length_c   1.000
_cell.angle_alpha   90.00
_cell.angle_beta   90.00
_cell.angle_gamma   90.00
#
_symmetry.space_group_name_H-M   'P 1'
#
loop_
_entity.id
_entity.type
_entity.pdbx_description
1 polymer ?
#
loop_
_entity_poly.entity_id
_entity_poly.type
_entity_poly.pdbx_seq_one_letter_code
_entity_poly.pdbx_strand_id
1 'polypeptide(L)'
;MSEEINLATIDLEELKKREFSYRNELKKRIIAAEKIAAGLNSEIEPFFFTDYTGKKGCGCKIPRKNLNDFLKVANYNWESGAHVSSSGNLGIGLDSAILKVRSNPALRIVQSTDFFYPIVDDPFLMGLVTVSNVLSDVYATGVVQTDSMLMLLGVASKLANESDEKKSKVVGDFMAGFKFGCDFVNVEIHGGQTVECPWMLIGGVGSAVVDVNSISKLDEAAPGDVLVLTKPLGIRPIVNAHQWIHSDPERIQQYSLDEKK
;
A
#
# COMPACT_ATOMS: atom_id res chain seq x y z
N MET A 1 -33.44 13.65 23.08
CA MET A 1 -32.22 13.00 23.61
C MET A 1 -31.24 12.92 22.47
N SER A 2 -30.25 13.82 22.49
CA SER A 2 -29.11 13.80 21.58
C SER A 2 -28.20 12.65 22.00
N GLU A 3 -28.29 11.51 21.31
CA GLU A 3 -27.23 10.50 21.39
C GLU A 3 -25.99 11.09 20.72
N GLU A 4 -25.02 11.49 21.54
CA GLU A 4 -23.65 11.72 21.05
C GLU A 4 -23.19 10.42 20.40
N ILE A 5 -23.05 10.46 19.08
CA ILE A 5 -22.38 9.40 18.31
C ILE A 5 -20.96 9.34 18.85
N ASN A 6 -20.67 8.32 19.65
CA ASN A 6 -19.31 8.00 20.08
C ASN A 6 -18.58 7.42 18.86
N LEU A 7 -18.26 8.29 17.89
CA LEU A 7 -17.18 8.04 16.95
C LEU A 7 -15.99 7.69 17.82
N ALA A 8 -15.48 6.45 17.72
CA ALA A 8 -14.29 6.01 18.43
C ALA A 8 -13.26 7.13 18.30
N THR A 9 -13.11 7.90 19.37
CA THR A 9 -12.44 9.19 19.27
C THR A 9 -10.99 8.82 19.08
N ILE A 10 -10.49 9.01 17.87
CA ILE A 10 -9.08 8.84 17.59
C ILE A 10 -8.36 9.70 18.63
N ASP A 11 -7.60 9.07 19.52
CA ASP A 11 -6.79 9.80 20.47
C ASP A 11 -5.68 10.52 19.67
N LEU A 12 -5.96 11.77 19.33
CA LEU A 12 -5.06 12.60 18.54
C LEU A 12 -3.75 12.86 19.27
N GLU A 13 -3.74 12.85 20.60
CA GLU A 13 -2.50 12.95 21.37
C GLU A 13 -1.66 11.68 21.25
N GLU A 14 -2.30 10.53 21.39
CA GLU A 14 -1.62 9.25 21.26
C GLU A 14 -1.08 9.07 19.83
N LEU A 15 -1.87 9.41 18.81
CA LEU A 15 -1.41 9.40 17.42
C LEU A 15 -0.22 10.34 17.19
N LYS A 16 -0.24 11.57 17.74
CA LYS A 16 0.88 12.50 17.62
C LYS A 16 2.14 11.96 18.30
N LYS A 17 2.01 11.31 19.46
CA LYS A 17 3.12 10.68 20.18
C LYS A 17 3.71 9.52 19.36
N ARG A 18 2.85 8.67 18.80
CA ARG A 18 3.26 7.60 17.89
C ARG A 18 3.94 8.17 16.65
N GLU A 19 3.36 9.18 16.01
CA GLU A 19 3.92 9.83 14.80
C GLU A 19 5.31 10.40 15.05
N PHE A 20 5.51 11.07 16.19
CA PHE A 20 6.81 11.61 16.56
C PHE A 20 7.87 10.50 16.73
N SER A 21 7.54 9.43 17.45
CA SER A 21 8.42 8.27 17.63
C SER A 21 8.74 7.61 16.28
N TYR A 22 7.71 7.39 15.47
CA TYR A 22 7.78 6.81 14.13
C TYR A 22 8.69 7.61 13.19
N ARG A 23 8.53 8.95 13.15
CA ARG A 23 9.39 9.83 12.35
C ARG A 23 10.86 9.76 12.78
N ASN A 24 11.14 9.63 14.07
CA ASN A 24 12.52 9.52 14.55
C ASN A 24 13.15 8.18 14.14
N GLU A 25 12.41 7.09 14.23
CA GLU A 25 12.89 5.77 13.80
C GLU A 25 13.09 5.71 12.28
N LEU A 26 12.15 6.29 11.52
CA LEU A 26 12.29 6.45 10.07
C LEU A 26 13.51 7.25 9.68
N LYS A 27 13.80 8.37 10.35
CA LYS A 27 15.00 9.18 10.05
C LYS A 27 16.28 8.38 10.21
N LYS A 28 16.41 7.59 11.28
CA LYS A 28 17.57 6.72 11.49
C LYS A 28 17.70 5.68 10.38
N ARG A 29 16.57 5.11 9.94
CA ARG A 29 16.54 4.10 8.89
C ARG A 29 16.75 4.66 7.49
N ILE A 30 16.25 5.84 7.16
CA ILE A 30 16.53 6.50 5.87
C ILE A 30 18.04 6.75 5.71
N ILE A 31 18.71 7.17 6.79
CA ILE A 31 20.19 7.32 6.77
C ILE A 31 20.90 5.97 6.62
N ALA A 32 20.32 4.89 7.13
CA ALA A 32 20.86 3.53 6.96
C ALA A 32 20.51 2.92 5.58
N ALA A 33 19.37 3.28 5.01
CA ALA A 33 18.84 2.85 3.72
C ALA A 33 19.80 3.20 2.58
N GLU A 34 20.33 4.42 2.60
CA GLU A 34 21.36 4.88 1.66
C GLU A 34 22.58 3.94 1.66
N LYS A 35 22.92 3.36 2.81
CA LYS A 35 24.02 2.39 2.94
C LYS A 35 23.65 1.00 2.44
N ILE A 36 22.39 0.58 2.58
CA ILE A 36 21.90 -0.70 2.05
C ILE A 36 21.85 -0.65 0.52
N ALA A 37 21.35 0.46 -0.05
CA ALA A 37 21.35 0.71 -1.49
C ALA A 37 22.79 0.76 -2.06
N ALA A 38 23.74 1.29 -1.27
CA ALA A 38 25.16 1.33 -1.61
C ALA A 38 25.92 -0.01 -1.40
N GLY A 39 25.23 -1.09 -1.04
CA GLY A 39 25.84 -2.39 -0.76
C GLY A 39 25.90 -2.68 0.74
N LEU A 40 25.23 -3.75 1.15
CA LEU A 40 25.28 -4.32 2.50
C LEU A 40 26.74 -4.52 2.95
N ASN A 41 27.29 -3.56 3.70
CA ASN A 41 28.72 -3.45 4.02
C ASN A 41 29.60 -3.35 2.75
N SER A 42 30.67 -2.57 2.82
CA SER A 42 31.55 -2.19 1.70
C SER A 42 32.25 -3.34 0.93
N GLU A 43 31.89 -4.60 1.19
CA GLU A 43 32.43 -5.81 0.57
C GLU A 43 31.40 -6.54 -0.32
N ILE A 44 30.11 -6.19 -0.27
CA ILE A 44 29.04 -6.81 -1.07
C ILE A 44 28.69 -5.90 -2.27
N GLU A 45 28.43 -6.50 -3.43
CA GLU A 45 27.90 -5.80 -4.61
C GLU A 45 26.69 -4.90 -4.26
N PRO A 46 26.52 -3.76 -4.94
CA PRO A 46 25.41 -2.84 -4.68
C PRO A 46 24.07 -3.55 -4.83
N PHE A 47 23.17 -3.34 -3.86
CA PHE A 47 21.85 -3.98 -3.82
C PHE A 47 20.76 -2.95 -4.08
N PHE A 48 19.91 -3.22 -5.06
CA PHE A 48 18.72 -2.40 -5.36
C PHE A 48 17.48 -3.28 -5.31
N PHE A 49 16.57 -3.04 -4.36
CA PHE A 49 15.33 -3.83 -4.28
C PHE A 49 14.46 -3.65 -5.52
N THR A 50 14.55 -2.49 -6.18
CA THR A 50 13.87 -2.20 -7.44
C THR A 50 14.41 -2.98 -8.64
N ASP A 51 15.56 -3.66 -8.52
CA ASP A 51 16.08 -4.57 -9.55
C ASP A 51 15.36 -5.93 -9.58
N TYR A 52 14.58 -6.25 -8.55
CA TYR A 52 13.83 -7.50 -8.49
C TYR A 52 12.42 -7.38 -9.08
N THR A 53 12.20 -6.43 -10.00
CA THR A 53 10.99 -6.32 -10.83
C THR A 53 11.33 -6.00 -12.27
N GLY A 54 10.55 -6.57 -13.20
CA GLY A 54 10.63 -6.24 -14.63
C GLY A 54 9.81 -5.01 -15.05
N LYS A 55 9.03 -4.41 -14.12
CA LYS A 55 8.19 -3.24 -14.40
C LYS A 55 8.82 -1.96 -13.85
N LYS A 56 9.93 -1.55 -14.47
CA LYS A 56 10.62 -0.28 -14.20
C LYS A 56 10.01 0.86 -15.03
N GLY A 57 9.90 2.07 -14.48
CA GLY A 57 9.51 3.26 -15.25
C GLY A 57 8.01 3.41 -15.58
N CYS A 58 7.29 2.34 -15.95
CA CYS A 58 5.83 2.36 -16.22
C CYS A 58 4.99 1.70 -15.11
N GLY A 59 3.82 2.27 -14.79
CA GLY A 59 2.93 1.71 -13.78
C GLY A 59 2.59 0.24 -14.07
N CYS A 60 2.45 -0.58 -13.02
CA CYS A 60 2.14 -2.01 -13.17
C CYS A 60 0.65 -2.31 -13.28
N LYS A 61 -0.21 -1.36 -12.91
CA LYS A 61 -1.66 -1.49 -13.00
C LYS A 61 -2.08 -1.59 -14.47
N ILE A 62 -2.92 -2.58 -14.77
CA ILE A 62 -3.55 -2.70 -16.09
C ILE A 62 -4.45 -1.46 -16.32
N PRO A 63 -4.47 -0.88 -17.55
CA PRO A 63 -5.32 0.26 -17.83
C PRO A 63 -6.79 -0.02 -17.53
N ARG A 64 -7.50 0.97 -16.98
CA ARG A 64 -8.91 0.83 -16.56
C ARG A 64 -9.82 0.30 -17.67
N LYS A 65 -9.59 0.72 -18.92
CA LYS A 65 -10.32 0.22 -20.09
C LYS A 65 -10.20 -1.30 -20.23
N ASN A 66 -8.99 -1.85 -20.16
CA ASN A 66 -8.75 -3.29 -20.27
C ASN A 66 -9.37 -4.06 -19.09
N LEU A 67 -9.26 -3.54 -17.87
CA LEU A 67 -9.91 -4.15 -16.71
C LEU A 67 -11.44 -4.23 -16.89
N ASN A 68 -12.05 -3.15 -17.38
CA ASN A 68 -13.47 -3.10 -17.69
C ASN A 68 -13.87 -4.16 -18.72
N ASP A 69 -13.05 -4.36 -19.76
CA ASP A 69 -13.30 -5.39 -20.78
C ASP A 69 -13.24 -6.80 -20.17
N PHE A 70 -12.29 -7.08 -19.28
CA PHE A 70 -12.21 -8.37 -18.58
C PHE A 70 -13.43 -8.62 -17.68
N LEU A 71 -13.88 -7.60 -16.95
CA LEU A 71 -15.07 -7.70 -16.09
C LEU A 71 -16.35 -7.96 -16.90
N LYS A 72 -16.47 -7.37 -18.10
CA LYS A 72 -17.58 -7.62 -19.02
C LYS A 72 -17.61 -9.06 -19.49
N VAL A 73 -16.45 -9.61 -19.90
CA VAL A 73 -16.33 -11.00 -20.33
C VAL A 73 -16.75 -11.97 -19.23
N ALA A 74 -16.42 -11.65 -17.98
CA ALA A 74 -16.80 -12.45 -16.81
C ALA A 74 -18.26 -12.20 -16.33
N ASN A 75 -19.05 -11.39 -17.06
CA ASN A 75 -20.43 -11.03 -16.72
C ASN A 75 -20.60 -10.37 -15.35
N TYR A 76 -19.61 -9.60 -14.89
CA TYR A 76 -19.79 -8.74 -13.73
C TYR A 76 -20.60 -7.50 -14.11
N ASN A 77 -21.67 -7.23 -13.38
CA ASN A 77 -22.43 -5.99 -13.53
C ASN A 77 -21.75 -4.91 -12.67
N TRP A 78 -21.11 -3.92 -13.32
CA TRP A 78 -20.42 -2.81 -12.62
C TRP A 78 -20.69 -1.44 -13.27
N GLU A 79 -21.36 -1.40 -14.43
CA GLU A 79 -21.53 -0.19 -15.24
C GLU A 79 -22.63 0.77 -14.72
N SER A 80 -23.45 0.33 -13.76
CA SER A 80 -24.57 1.13 -13.22
C SER A 80 -24.20 2.04 -12.04
N GLY A 81 -22.90 2.31 -11.84
CA GLY A 81 -22.37 2.91 -10.60
C GLY A 81 -21.91 1.82 -9.62
N ALA A 82 -21.40 2.23 -8.44
CA ALA A 82 -20.99 1.30 -7.38
C ALA A 82 -22.05 0.20 -7.25
N HIS A 83 -21.71 -1.04 -7.62
CA HIS A 83 -22.72 -2.07 -7.75
C HIS A 83 -23.27 -2.40 -6.37
N VAL A 84 -24.38 -1.76 -6.03
CA VAL A 84 -25.24 -2.14 -4.92
C VAL A 84 -25.90 -3.44 -5.35
N SER A 85 -25.40 -4.56 -4.86
CA SER A 85 -26.06 -5.84 -5.10
C SER A 85 -27.52 -5.76 -4.63
N SER A 86 -28.38 -6.66 -5.09
CA SER A 86 -29.74 -6.81 -4.55
C SER A 86 -29.76 -6.99 -3.02
N SER A 87 -28.65 -7.43 -2.45
CA SER A 87 -28.40 -7.54 -1.01
C SER A 87 -27.90 -6.26 -0.34
N GLY A 88 -27.64 -5.17 -1.06
CA GLY A 88 -27.16 -3.88 -0.54
C GLY A 88 -25.67 -3.83 -0.20
N ASN A 89 -24.85 -4.68 -0.85
CA ASN A 89 -23.39 -4.64 -0.75
C ASN A 89 -22.84 -3.71 -1.83
N LEU A 90 -21.83 -2.91 -1.52
CA LEU A 90 -21.08 -2.16 -2.53
C LEU A 90 -19.82 -2.96 -2.89
N GLY A 91 -19.57 -3.14 -4.19
CA GLY A 91 -18.48 -3.99 -4.67
C GLY A 91 -17.65 -3.32 -5.76
N ILE A 92 -17.39 -4.08 -6.82
CA ILE A 92 -16.54 -3.68 -7.96
C ILE A 92 -16.89 -2.27 -8.45
N GLY A 93 -15.87 -1.42 -8.55
CA GLY A 93 -15.98 -0.04 -9.05
C GLY A 93 -15.56 1.04 -8.04
N LEU A 94 -15.46 0.69 -6.76
CA LEU A 94 -14.93 1.54 -5.67
C LEU A 94 -13.58 1.01 -5.16
N ASP A 95 -12.96 1.77 -4.25
CA ASP A 95 -11.65 1.43 -3.66
C ASP A 95 -11.72 0.22 -2.72
N SER A 96 -12.84 0.02 -2.00
CA SER A 96 -13.07 -1.12 -1.11
C SER A 96 -14.41 -1.80 -1.38
N ALA A 97 -14.47 -3.10 -1.10
CA ALA A 97 -15.74 -3.82 -0.99
C ALA A 97 -16.39 -3.55 0.37
N ILE A 98 -17.69 -3.27 0.39
CA ILE A 98 -18.49 -3.05 1.59
C ILE A 98 -19.64 -4.05 1.61
N LEU A 99 -19.54 -5.05 2.49
CA LEU A 99 -20.43 -6.21 2.51
C LEU A 99 -21.25 -6.24 3.80
N LYS A 100 -22.55 -6.58 3.70
CA LYS A 100 -23.38 -6.82 4.89
C LYS A 100 -22.93 -8.07 5.63
N VAL A 101 -22.81 -7.97 6.95
CA VAL A 101 -22.64 -9.13 7.81
C VAL A 101 -23.97 -9.88 7.91
N ARG A 102 -24.02 -11.13 7.46
CA ARG A 102 -25.28 -11.91 7.40
C ARG A 102 -25.95 -12.08 8.76
N SER A 103 -25.17 -12.23 9.82
CA SER A 103 -25.66 -12.42 11.19
C SER A 103 -26.04 -11.12 11.90
N ASN A 104 -25.61 -9.95 11.39
CA ASN A 104 -25.88 -8.66 12.02
C ASN A 104 -26.05 -7.55 10.97
N PRO A 105 -27.29 -7.06 10.75
CA PRO A 105 -27.57 -6.05 9.73
C PRO A 105 -27.01 -4.65 10.05
N ALA A 106 -26.60 -4.38 11.29
CA ALA A 106 -25.93 -3.13 11.66
C ALA A 106 -24.46 -3.09 11.22
N LEU A 107 -23.83 -4.25 11.04
CA LEU A 107 -22.41 -4.35 10.72
C LEU A 107 -22.14 -4.46 9.22
N ARG A 108 -20.97 -3.97 8.82
CA ARG A 108 -20.41 -4.04 7.48
C ARG A 108 -18.98 -4.54 7.55
N ILE A 109 -18.62 -5.39 6.59
CA ILE A 109 -17.23 -5.75 6.32
C ILE A 109 -16.73 -4.77 5.27
N VAL A 110 -15.65 -4.05 5.58
CA VAL A 110 -14.90 -3.24 4.63
C VAL A 110 -13.59 -3.96 4.33
N GLN A 111 -13.32 -4.23 3.06
CA GLN A 111 -12.14 -4.98 2.68
C GLN A 111 -11.56 -4.47 1.36
N SER A 112 -10.24 -4.30 1.32
CA SER A 112 -9.48 -4.07 0.10
C SER A 112 -8.24 -4.95 0.04
N THR A 113 -7.77 -5.19 -1.18
CA THR A 113 -6.51 -5.85 -1.49
C THR A 113 -5.78 -5.04 -2.54
N ASP A 114 -4.50 -4.78 -2.32
CA ASP A 114 -3.63 -4.22 -3.35
C ASP A 114 -2.26 -4.89 -3.27
N PHE A 115 -1.63 -5.06 -4.42
CA PHE A 115 -0.28 -5.56 -4.54
C PHE A 115 0.40 -4.94 -5.76
N PHE A 116 1.70 -4.77 -5.64
CA PHE A 116 2.51 -4.11 -6.63
C PHE A 116 3.97 -4.59 -6.51
N TYR A 117 4.88 -3.91 -7.18
CA TYR A 117 6.30 -4.23 -7.21
C TYR A 117 7.11 -3.17 -6.45
N PRO A 118 8.32 -3.49 -5.96
CA PRO A 118 9.17 -2.52 -5.26
C PRO A 118 9.36 -1.22 -6.04
N ILE A 119 9.18 -0.10 -5.33
CA ILE A 119 9.40 1.27 -5.83
C ILE A 119 10.48 2.03 -5.05
N VAL A 120 10.97 1.46 -3.94
CA VAL A 120 12.06 2.00 -3.12
C VAL A 120 13.06 0.87 -2.88
N ASP A 121 14.35 1.20 -2.85
CA ASP A 121 15.42 0.20 -2.75
C ASP A 121 15.65 -0.36 -1.34
N ASP A 122 15.19 0.34 -0.31
CA ASP A 122 15.21 -0.17 1.07
C ASP A 122 14.00 -1.09 1.30
N PRO A 123 14.22 -2.39 1.60
CA PRO A 123 13.12 -3.34 1.80
C PRO A 123 12.23 -2.98 3.00
N PHE A 124 12.81 -2.48 4.10
CA PHE A 124 12.05 -2.07 5.28
C PHE A 124 11.13 -0.88 4.99
N LEU A 125 11.64 0.17 4.34
CA LEU A 125 10.81 1.30 3.91
C LEU A 125 9.73 0.83 2.92
N MET A 126 10.07 -0.10 2.04
CA MET A 126 9.11 -0.68 1.11
C MET A 126 7.99 -1.45 1.84
N GLY A 127 8.31 -2.16 2.93
CA GLY A 127 7.31 -2.77 3.81
C GLY A 127 6.29 -1.76 4.36
N LEU A 128 6.78 -0.59 4.80
CA LEU A 128 5.93 0.50 5.31
C LEU A 128 5.05 1.13 4.24
N VAL A 129 5.62 1.38 3.07
CA VAL A 129 4.88 1.89 1.91
C VAL A 129 3.79 0.89 1.50
N THR A 130 4.07 -0.41 1.59
CA THR A 130 3.08 -1.47 1.29
C THR A 130 1.89 -1.39 2.22
N VAL A 131 2.09 -1.31 3.54
CA VAL A 131 1.00 -1.16 4.52
C VAL A 131 0.19 0.10 4.25
N SER A 132 0.87 1.21 4.00
CA SER A 132 0.23 2.51 3.74
C SER A 132 -0.66 2.46 2.48
N ASN A 133 -0.23 1.74 1.45
CA ASN A 133 -1.01 1.58 0.22
C ASN A 133 -2.21 0.65 0.44
N VAL A 134 -2.02 -0.51 1.07
CA VAL A 134 -3.09 -1.50 1.31
C VAL A 134 -4.21 -0.90 2.16
N LEU A 135 -3.87 -0.10 3.18
CA LEU A 135 -4.87 0.53 4.05
C LEU A 135 -5.51 1.79 3.45
N SER A 136 -4.90 2.38 2.41
CA SER A 136 -5.39 3.61 1.80
C SER A 136 -6.83 3.47 1.31
N ASP A 137 -7.17 2.33 0.72
CA ASP A 137 -8.50 2.07 0.17
C ASP A 137 -9.55 1.85 1.27
N VAL A 138 -9.15 1.28 2.42
CA VAL A 138 -10.02 1.17 3.59
C VAL A 138 -10.30 2.57 4.14
N TYR A 139 -9.25 3.40 4.29
CA TYR A 139 -9.37 4.78 4.77
C TYR A 139 -10.16 5.70 3.84
N ALA A 140 -10.15 5.44 2.52
CA ALA A 140 -10.96 6.17 1.55
C ALA A 140 -12.47 6.01 1.79
N THR A 141 -12.89 4.95 2.50
CA THR A 141 -14.30 4.77 2.93
C THR A 141 -14.67 5.54 4.19
N GLY A 142 -13.73 6.28 4.79
CA GLY A 142 -13.87 6.93 6.09
C GLY A 142 -13.67 6.02 7.30
N VAL A 143 -13.49 4.72 7.08
CA VAL A 143 -13.20 3.75 8.13
C VAL A 143 -11.75 3.86 8.55
N VAL A 144 -11.49 4.32 9.77
CA VAL A 144 -10.13 4.52 10.31
C VAL A 144 -9.61 3.36 11.15
N GLN A 145 -10.50 2.45 11.55
CA GLN A 145 -10.15 1.24 12.31
C GLN A 145 -10.02 0.06 11.35
N THR A 146 -8.93 -0.68 11.45
CA THR A 146 -8.71 -1.91 10.68
C THR A 146 -8.46 -3.04 11.64
N ASP A 147 -9.23 -4.13 11.51
CA ASP A 147 -9.15 -5.25 12.45
C ASP A 147 -8.05 -6.23 12.08
N SER A 148 -7.76 -6.37 10.78
CA SER A 148 -6.86 -7.41 10.29
C SER A 148 -6.11 -7.00 9.05
N MET A 149 -4.83 -7.36 9.03
CA MET A 149 -3.96 -7.33 7.86
C MET A 149 -3.53 -8.75 7.48
N LEU A 150 -3.58 -9.07 6.19
CA LEU A 150 -2.89 -10.24 5.61
C LEU A 150 -1.77 -9.77 4.69
N MET A 151 -0.62 -10.44 4.73
CA MET A 151 0.51 -10.12 3.85
C MET A 151 0.47 -10.94 2.55
N LEU A 152 0.64 -10.29 1.40
CA LEU A 152 0.84 -10.95 0.11
C LEU A 152 2.28 -10.75 -0.32
N LEU A 153 3.04 -11.84 -0.44
CA LEU A 153 4.47 -11.80 -0.76
C LEU A 153 4.83 -12.79 -1.87
N GLY A 154 5.38 -12.27 -2.95
CA GLY A 154 6.09 -13.04 -3.97
C GLY A 154 7.58 -12.78 -3.84
N VAL A 155 8.37 -13.81 -3.57
CA VAL A 155 9.83 -13.75 -3.56
C VAL A 155 10.33 -13.97 -4.98
N ALA A 156 11.04 -12.98 -5.53
CA ALA A 156 11.59 -13.07 -6.88
C ALA A 156 12.49 -14.30 -7.02
N SER A 157 12.34 -15.10 -8.07
CA SER A 157 13.22 -16.25 -8.34
C SER A 157 14.70 -15.84 -8.41
N LYS A 158 14.99 -14.63 -8.91
CA LYS A 158 16.35 -14.06 -8.86
C LYS A 158 16.87 -13.97 -7.42
N LEU A 159 16.04 -13.52 -6.48
CA LEU A 159 16.39 -13.46 -5.06
C LEU A 159 16.41 -14.86 -4.43
N ALA A 160 15.47 -15.73 -4.79
CA ALA A 160 15.36 -17.09 -4.25
C ALA A 160 16.61 -17.95 -4.53
N ASN A 161 17.31 -17.68 -5.64
CA ASN A 161 18.56 -18.32 -6.02
C ASN A 161 19.83 -17.71 -5.37
N GLU A 162 19.68 -16.63 -4.59
CA GLU A 162 20.79 -16.02 -3.84
C GLU A 162 21.05 -16.77 -2.52
N SER A 163 22.12 -16.36 -1.82
CA SER A 163 22.46 -16.93 -0.50
C SER A 163 21.31 -16.81 0.51
N ASP A 164 21.19 -17.78 1.40
CA ASP A 164 20.17 -17.77 2.46
C ASP A 164 20.27 -16.54 3.36
N GLU A 165 21.49 -16.03 3.56
CA GLU A 165 21.75 -14.78 4.28
C GLU A 165 21.13 -13.57 3.55
N LYS A 166 21.41 -13.40 2.25
CA LYS A 166 20.86 -12.28 1.47
C LYS A 166 19.34 -12.34 1.39
N LYS A 167 18.78 -13.54 1.17
CA LYS A 167 17.32 -13.77 1.19
C LYS A 167 16.71 -13.38 2.53
N SER A 168 17.26 -13.92 3.62
CA SER A 168 16.77 -13.66 4.98
C SER A 168 16.87 -12.19 5.33
N LYS A 169 17.93 -11.51 4.90
CA LYS A 169 18.13 -10.09 5.14
C LYS A 169 17.11 -9.24 4.38
N VAL A 170 16.96 -9.46 3.08
CA VAL A 170 16.06 -8.65 2.22
C VAL A 170 14.59 -8.91 2.57
N VAL A 171 14.18 -10.17 2.62
CA VAL A 171 12.80 -10.55 2.93
C VAL A 171 12.48 -10.23 4.39
N GLY A 172 13.40 -10.53 5.31
CA GLY A 172 13.24 -10.22 6.73
C GLY A 172 13.11 -8.72 7.00
N ASP A 173 13.93 -7.88 6.35
CA ASP A 173 13.81 -6.42 6.47
C ASP A 173 12.46 -5.92 5.94
N PHE A 174 12.01 -6.44 4.79
CA PHE A 174 10.69 -6.11 4.25
C PHE A 174 9.56 -6.47 5.23
N MET A 175 9.56 -7.69 5.76
CA MET A 175 8.55 -8.14 6.71
C MET A 175 8.61 -7.35 8.02
N ALA A 176 9.81 -6.97 8.49
CA ALA A 176 9.99 -6.11 9.65
C ALA A 176 9.42 -4.71 9.42
N GLY A 177 9.62 -4.14 8.22
CA GLY A 177 9.02 -2.87 7.82
C GLY A 177 7.50 -2.94 7.75
N PHE A 178 6.97 -3.99 7.13
CA PHE A 178 5.53 -4.22 7.08
C PHE A 178 4.92 -4.36 8.47
N LYS A 179 5.55 -5.14 9.37
CA LYS A 179 5.15 -5.25 10.77
C LYS A 179 5.20 -3.90 11.48
N PHE A 180 6.28 -3.14 11.33
CA PHE A 180 6.42 -1.82 11.95
C PHE A 180 5.30 -0.86 11.52
N GLY A 181 4.89 -0.91 10.24
CA GLY A 181 3.77 -0.12 9.73
C GLY A 181 2.44 -0.52 10.34
N CYS A 182 2.18 -1.83 10.46
CA CYS A 182 0.97 -2.34 11.09
C CYS A 182 0.91 -1.99 12.58
N ASP A 183 2.03 -2.14 13.30
CA ASP A 183 2.14 -1.77 14.72
C ASP A 183 1.88 -0.26 14.93
N PHE A 184 2.34 0.60 14.02
CA PHE A 184 2.12 2.05 14.08
C PHE A 184 0.63 2.42 14.04
N VAL A 185 -0.15 1.75 13.19
CA VAL A 185 -1.61 1.95 13.08
C VAL A 185 -2.42 1.01 13.98
N ASN A 186 -1.77 0.24 14.85
CA ASN A 186 -2.39 -0.73 15.76
C ASN A 186 -3.27 -1.77 15.04
N VAL A 187 -2.72 -2.36 13.99
CA VAL A 187 -3.36 -3.43 13.21
C VAL A 187 -2.53 -4.70 13.36
N GLU A 188 -3.19 -5.81 13.66
CA GLU A 188 -2.51 -7.11 13.76
C GLU A 188 -2.43 -7.82 12.39
N ILE A 189 -1.31 -8.50 12.17
CA ILE A 189 -1.09 -9.33 10.98
C ILE A 189 -1.53 -10.75 11.32
N HIS A 190 -2.65 -11.19 10.73
CA HIS A 190 -3.26 -12.49 11.05
C HIS A 190 -2.85 -13.62 10.10
N GLY A 191 -1.98 -13.34 9.14
CA GLY A 191 -1.47 -14.34 8.21
C GLY A 191 -1.06 -13.74 6.88
N GLY A 192 -1.00 -14.59 5.87
CA GLY A 192 -0.59 -14.19 4.53
C GLY A 192 -0.22 -15.39 3.67
N GLN A 193 0.27 -15.08 2.48
CA GLN A 193 0.80 -16.07 1.56
C GLN A 193 2.16 -15.59 1.03
N THR A 194 3.15 -16.47 1.13
CA THR A 194 4.47 -16.25 0.51
C THR A 194 4.71 -17.32 -0.55
N VAL A 195 5.06 -16.92 -1.75
CA VAL A 195 5.38 -17.82 -2.88
C VAL A 195 6.63 -17.37 -3.59
N GLU A 196 7.32 -18.28 -4.26
CA GLU A 196 8.31 -17.88 -5.26
C GLU A 196 7.61 -17.47 -6.56
N CYS A 197 8.04 -16.39 -7.20
CA CYS A 197 7.56 -15.98 -8.51
C CYS A 197 8.61 -15.14 -9.26
N PRO A 198 8.43 -14.80 -10.55
CA PRO A 198 9.50 -14.15 -11.32
C PRO A 198 10.00 -12.81 -10.75
N TRP A 199 9.15 -12.03 -10.08
CA TRP A 199 9.44 -10.68 -9.57
C TRP A 199 8.97 -10.53 -8.13
N MET A 200 9.56 -9.60 -7.38
CA MET A 200 9.12 -9.28 -6.02
C MET A 200 7.72 -8.72 -6.05
N LEU A 201 6.74 -9.47 -5.58
CA LEU A 201 5.35 -9.03 -5.44
C LEU A 201 5.10 -8.72 -3.98
N ILE A 202 4.59 -7.52 -3.69
CA ILE A 202 4.39 -7.04 -2.34
C ILE A 202 3.00 -6.45 -2.24
N GLY A 203 2.28 -6.80 -1.18
CA GLY A 203 0.91 -6.36 -1.00
C GLY A 203 0.30 -6.87 0.27
N GLY A 204 -1.02 -6.77 0.34
CA GLY A 204 -1.76 -7.24 1.48
C GLY A 204 -3.26 -7.07 1.33
N VAL A 205 -3.96 -7.50 2.36
CA VAL A 205 -5.41 -7.39 2.48
C VAL A 205 -5.73 -6.69 3.79
N GLY A 206 -6.35 -5.52 3.71
CA GLY A 206 -6.88 -4.80 4.87
C GLY A 206 -8.35 -5.13 5.05
N SER A 207 -8.76 -5.53 6.26
CA SER A 207 -10.15 -5.84 6.58
C SER A 207 -10.60 -5.18 7.88
N ALA A 208 -11.82 -4.67 7.89
CA ALA A 208 -12.47 -4.09 9.05
C ALA A 208 -13.94 -4.52 9.13
N VAL A 209 -14.47 -4.65 10.34
CA VAL A 209 -15.88 -4.84 10.63
C VAL A 209 -16.37 -3.63 11.42
N VAL A 210 -17.22 -2.83 10.80
CA VAL A 210 -17.68 -1.56 11.36
C VAL A 210 -19.19 -1.47 11.39
N ASP A 211 -19.71 -0.59 12.23
CA ASP A 211 -21.11 -0.16 12.12
C ASP A 211 -21.34 0.55 10.78
N VAL A 212 -22.52 0.36 10.19
CA VAL A 212 -22.90 0.98 8.92
C VAL A 212 -22.79 2.51 8.96
N ASN A 213 -23.01 3.14 10.12
CA ASN A 213 -22.94 4.59 10.28
C ASN A 213 -21.51 5.14 10.32
N SER A 214 -20.50 4.27 10.47
CA SER A 214 -19.08 4.66 10.45
C SER A 214 -18.52 4.83 9.02
N ILE A 215 -19.30 4.46 8.01
CA ILE A 215 -18.88 4.52 6.60
C ILE A 215 -19.27 5.88 6.01
N SER A 216 -18.33 6.53 5.34
CA SER A 216 -18.58 7.78 4.61
C SER A 216 -19.50 7.56 3.42
N LYS A 217 -20.22 8.62 3.05
CA LYS A 217 -21.06 8.61 1.86
C LYS A 217 -20.18 8.80 0.62
N LEU A 218 -20.19 7.82 -0.28
CA LEU A 218 -19.19 7.71 -1.35
C LEU A 218 -19.64 8.30 -2.69
N ASP A 219 -20.91 8.71 -2.82
CA ASP A 219 -21.54 9.12 -4.07
C ASP A 219 -22.46 10.35 -3.94
N GLU A 220 -22.34 11.11 -2.84
CA GLU A 220 -23.18 12.30 -2.57
C GLU A 220 -22.51 13.65 -2.90
N ALA A 221 -21.46 13.66 -3.72
CA ALA A 221 -20.84 14.92 -4.15
C ALA A 221 -21.81 15.76 -5.00
N ALA A 222 -21.90 17.06 -4.70
CA ALA A 222 -22.85 17.98 -5.32
C ALA A 222 -22.18 19.26 -5.88
N PRO A 223 -22.79 19.94 -6.87
CA PRO A 223 -22.31 21.23 -7.33
C PRO A 223 -22.21 22.23 -6.17
N GLY A 224 -21.02 22.81 -5.99
CA GLY A 224 -20.70 23.69 -4.86
C GLY A 224 -19.72 23.09 -3.86
N ASP A 225 -19.49 21.78 -3.91
CA ASP A 225 -18.47 21.11 -3.09
C ASP A 225 -17.04 21.49 -3.53
N VAL A 226 -16.08 21.30 -2.63
CA VAL A 226 -14.66 21.57 -2.85
C VAL A 226 -13.84 20.27 -2.92
N LEU A 227 -12.79 20.28 -3.73
CA LEU A 227 -11.85 19.17 -3.83
C LEU A 227 -10.67 19.40 -2.87
N VAL A 228 -10.47 18.47 -1.92
CA VAL A 228 -9.37 18.52 -0.96
C VAL A 228 -8.38 17.39 -1.24
N LEU A 229 -7.10 17.75 -1.37
CA LEU A 229 -6.01 16.80 -1.56
C LEU A 229 -5.09 16.82 -0.33
N THR A 230 -4.92 15.66 0.31
CA THR A 230 -4.18 15.54 1.59
C THR A 230 -2.71 15.16 1.44
N LYS A 231 -2.28 14.75 0.23
CA LYS A 231 -0.89 14.40 -0.09
C LYS A 231 -0.48 15.01 -1.43
N PRO A 232 0.76 15.52 -1.56
CA PRO A 232 1.23 16.05 -2.84
C PRO A 232 1.29 14.96 -3.92
N LEU A 233 1.11 15.38 -5.18
CA LEU A 233 1.33 14.53 -6.34
C LEU A 233 2.82 14.44 -6.68
N GLY A 234 3.21 13.52 -7.58
CA GLY A 234 4.56 13.47 -8.13
C GLY A 234 5.47 12.34 -7.60
N ILE A 235 4.94 11.40 -6.80
CA ILE A 235 5.72 10.25 -6.29
C ILE A 235 6.37 9.46 -7.43
N ARG A 236 5.63 9.19 -8.50
CA ARG A 236 6.11 8.38 -9.63
C ARG A 236 7.32 8.98 -10.36
N PRO A 237 7.30 10.24 -10.84
CA PRO A 237 8.47 10.82 -11.49
C PRO A 237 9.68 10.88 -10.54
N ILE A 238 9.48 11.13 -9.24
CA ILE A 238 10.57 11.13 -8.24
C ILE A 238 11.23 9.75 -8.13
N VAL A 239 10.42 8.70 -7.93
CA VAL A 239 10.92 7.32 -7.86
C VAL A 239 11.65 6.92 -9.14
N ASN A 240 11.07 7.25 -10.30
CA ASN A 240 11.69 6.93 -11.58
C ASN A 240 13.04 7.65 -11.75
N ALA A 241 13.12 8.94 -11.39
CA ALA A 241 14.35 9.71 -11.46
C ALA A 241 15.43 9.12 -10.54
N HIS A 242 15.07 8.72 -9.32
CA HIS A 242 15.99 8.05 -8.40
C HIS A 242 16.52 6.72 -9.00
N GLN A 243 15.65 5.91 -9.61
CA GLN A 243 16.07 4.67 -10.27
C GLN A 243 17.00 4.94 -11.46
N TRP A 244 16.82 6.04 -12.20
CA TRP A 244 17.69 6.38 -13.34
C TRP A 244 19.13 6.67 -12.94
N ILE A 245 19.38 7.12 -11.70
CA ILE A 245 20.75 7.38 -11.19
C ILE A 245 21.65 6.16 -11.39
N HIS A 246 21.12 4.95 -11.15
CA HIS A 246 21.89 3.71 -11.30
C HIS A 246 21.50 2.90 -12.56
N SER A 247 20.28 3.04 -13.08
CA SER A 247 19.79 2.22 -14.20
C SER A 247 19.82 2.88 -15.58
N ASP A 248 19.86 4.22 -15.65
CA ASP A 248 19.86 5.00 -16.91
C ASP A 248 20.57 6.36 -16.72
N PRO A 249 21.90 6.39 -16.48
CA PRO A 249 22.63 7.63 -16.18
C PRO A 249 22.64 8.64 -17.33
N GLU A 250 22.52 8.18 -18.58
CA GLU A 250 22.43 9.06 -19.76
C GLU A 250 21.18 9.94 -19.68
N ARG A 251 20.06 9.39 -19.18
CA ARG A 251 18.83 10.14 -18.99
C ARG A 251 18.94 11.21 -17.90
N ILE A 252 19.71 10.96 -16.84
CA ILE A 252 20.04 11.99 -15.82
C ILE A 252 20.76 13.17 -16.47
N GLN A 253 21.78 12.88 -17.30
CA GLN A 253 22.53 13.90 -18.03
C GLN A 253 21.65 14.66 -19.02
N GLN A 254 20.80 13.95 -19.79
CA GLN A 254 19.88 14.53 -20.76
C GLN A 254 18.97 15.59 -20.11
N TYR A 255 18.44 15.30 -18.93
CA TYR A 255 17.53 16.21 -18.22
C TYR A 255 18.24 17.16 -17.25
N SER A 256 19.58 17.13 -17.19
CA SER A 256 20.38 17.95 -16.26
C SER A 256 19.89 17.82 -14.81
N LEU A 257 19.52 16.60 -14.40
CA LEU A 257 19.05 16.32 -13.04
C LEU A 257 20.26 16.33 -12.09
N ASP A 258 20.16 17.11 -11.02
CA ASP A 258 21.20 17.20 -9.98
C ASP A 258 21.03 16.03 -9.01
N GLU A 259 21.97 15.08 -9.00
CA GLU A 259 21.94 13.90 -8.12
C GLU A 259 21.85 14.25 -6.63
N LYS A 260 22.18 15.49 -6.23
CA LYS A 260 22.15 15.95 -4.83
C LYS A 260 20.84 16.64 -4.44
N LYS A 261 19.88 16.82 -5.36
CA LYS A 261 18.60 17.53 -5.14
C LYS A 261 17.40 16.63 -5.39
#